data_AF-A0AAE4G3J9-F1
#
_entry.id   AF-A0AAE4G3J9-F1
#
_cell.length_a   1.000
_cell.length_b   1.000
_cell.length_c   1.000
_cell.angle_alpha   90.00
_cell.angle_beta   90.00
_cell.angle_gamma   90.00
#
_symmetry.space_group_name_H-M   'P 1'
#
loop_
_entity.id
_entity.type
_entity.pdbx_description
1 polymer ?
#
loop_
_entity_poly.entity_id
_entity_poly.type
_entity_poly.pdbx_seq_one_letter_code
_entity_poly.pdbx_strand_id
1 'polypeptide(L)'
;METQSVEAVKLLSRIEKSLRELIDEAGGSRVDLESNSIALAGRELCWVTVDDQRSLVRHSSALSFDVGDLRRVHADLHRGAWLWSHFWMEAAEGVLHQECDWMREPVIDNDEPVMDGDAALELDQFPRDPEWIPEWMATKAAAYHKEAERRERRRQRDRERRAKKKAEAAQAEGTSGSDGPAGE
;
A
#
# COMPACT_ATOMS: atom_id res chain seq x y z
N MET A 1 -10.82 -7.89 -19.30
CA MET A 1 -9.51 -7.69 -19.92
C MET A 1 -9.47 -6.44 -20.82
N GLU A 2 -10.35 -6.29 -21.81
CA GLU A 2 -10.31 -5.13 -22.73
C GLU A 2 -10.43 -3.75 -22.05
N THR A 3 -11.27 -3.63 -21.00
CA THR A 3 -11.43 -2.35 -20.28
C THR A 3 -10.20 -1.99 -19.44
N GLN A 4 -9.58 -2.98 -18.78
CA GLN A 4 -8.34 -2.78 -18.00
C GLN A 4 -7.19 -2.36 -18.91
N SER A 5 -7.08 -2.92 -20.11
CA SER A 5 -6.07 -2.48 -21.09
C SER A 5 -6.28 -1.05 -21.56
N VAL A 6 -7.53 -0.59 -21.71
CA VAL A 6 -7.83 0.80 -22.12
C VAL A 6 -7.51 1.79 -21.00
N GLU A 7 -7.81 1.44 -19.74
CA GLU A 7 -7.48 2.27 -18.58
C GLU A 7 -5.97 2.38 -18.37
N ALA A 8 -5.24 1.26 -18.46
CA ALA A 8 -3.77 1.24 -18.38
C ALA A 8 -3.14 2.15 -19.44
N VAL A 9 -3.60 2.06 -20.70
CA VAL A 9 -3.10 2.91 -21.79
C VAL A 9 -3.32 4.40 -21.50
N LYS A 10 -4.49 4.77 -20.97
CA LYS A 10 -4.78 6.16 -20.58
C LYS A 10 -3.86 6.65 -19.46
N LEU A 11 -3.64 5.82 -18.44
CA LEU A 11 -2.75 6.12 -17.33
C LEU A 11 -1.31 6.30 -17.82
N LEU A 12 -0.81 5.38 -18.64
CA LEU A 12 0.52 5.47 -19.26
C LEU A 12 0.67 6.75 -20.10
N SER A 13 -0.36 7.13 -20.89
CA SER A 13 -0.32 8.38 -21.65
C SER A 13 -0.26 9.63 -20.77
N ARG A 14 -0.94 9.65 -19.60
CA ARG A 14 -0.84 10.77 -18.65
C ARG A 14 0.53 10.82 -17.98
N ILE A 15 1.06 9.68 -17.57
CA ILE A 15 2.41 9.55 -17.00
C ILE A 15 3.45 10.03 -18.01
N GLU A 16 3.37 9.55 -19.25
CA GLU A 16 4.25 9.97 -20.36
C GLU A 16 4.23 11.49 -20.52
N LYS A 17 3.02 12.08 -20.56
CA LYS A 17 2.86 13.52 -20.71
C LYS A 17 3.49 14.29 -19.55
N SER A 18 3.23 13.91 -18.31
CA SER A 18 3.78 14.60 -17.13
C SER A 18 5.31 14.48 -17.04
N LEU A 19 5.86 13.32 -17.40
CA LEU A 19 7.32 13.14 -17.44
C LEU A 19 7.97 13.96 -18.56
N ARG A 20 7.32 14.08 -19.73
CA ARG A 20 7.76 14.95 -20.81
C ARG A 20 7.74 16.43 -20.40
N GLU A 21 6.66 16.88 -19.77
CA GLU A 21 6.56 18.24 -19.23
C GLU A 21 7.70 18.54 -18.23
N LEU A 22 8.04 17.58 -17.36
CA LEU A 22 9.16 17.72 -16.42
C LEU A 22 10.53 17.85 -17.12
N ILE A 23 10.77 17.07 -18.18
CA ILE A 23 11.98 17.19 -19.00
C ILE A 23 12.05 18.60 -19.61
N ASP A 24 10.97 19.04 -20.24
CA ASP A 24 10.89 20.32 -20.96
C ASP A 24 11.08 21.52 -20.02
N GLU A 25 10.43 21.49 -18.84
CA GLU A 25 10.55 22.54 -17.82
C GLU A 25 11.96 22.66 -17.25
N ALA A 26 12.65 21.53 -17.07
CA ALA A 26 14.02 21.50 -16.57
C ALA A 26 15.07 21.76 -17.66
N GLY A 27 14.70 21.70 -18.94
CA GLY A 27 15.64 21.69 -20.06
C GLY A 27 16.54 20.45 -20.06
N GLY A 28 16.01 19.30 -19.61
CA GLY A 28 16.77 18.06 -19.42
C GLY A 28 16.87 17.20 -20.69
N SER A 29 17.80 16.25 -20.65
CA SER A 29 17.94 15.19 -21.65
C SER A 29 17.21 13.91 -21.26
N ARG A 30 17.00 13.66 -19.97
CA ARG A 30 16.38 12.43 -19.44
C ARG A 30 15.59 12.69 -18.18
N VAL A 31 14.50 11.95 -17.97
CA VAL A 31 13.81 11.83 -16.68
C VAL A 31 13.76 10.37 -16.24
N ASP A 32 13.88 10.17 -14.93
CA ASP A 32 13.73 8.88 -14.26
C ASP A 32 12.77 9.04 -13.10
N LEU A 33 11.78 8.16 -13.00
CA LEU A 33 10.86 8.07 -11.87
C LEU A 33 10.91 6.65 -11.31
N GLU A 34 11.41 6.50 -10.09
CA GLU A 34 11.37 5.24 -9.35
C GLU A 34 10.22 5.27 -8.36
N SER A 35 9.36 4.25 -8.40
CA SER A 35 8.25 4.05 -7.50
C SER A 35 8.43 2.75 -6.71
N ASN A 36 8.48 2.86 -5.39
CA ASN A 36 8.41 1.75 -4.44
C ASN A 36 7.01 1.76 -3.83
N SER A 37 6.33 0.62 -3.74
CA SER A 37 4.96 0.57 -3.25
C SER A 37 4.63 -0.76 -2.60
N ILE A 38 3.95 -0.71 -1.45
CA ILE A 38 3.34 -1.86 -0.80
C ILE A 38 2.08 -1.43 -0.04
N ALA A 39 0.97 -2.12 -0.29
CA ALA A 39 -0.34 -1.79 0.23
C ALA A 39 -0.70 -0.32 0.01
N LEU A 40 -0.74 0.47 1.09
CA LEU A 40 -1.02 1.91 1.07
C LEU A 40 0.24 2.78 1.21
N ALA A 41 1.39 2.15 1.49
CA ALA A 41 2.67 2.79 1.67
C ALA A 41 3.41 2.85 0.33
N GLY A 42 4.11 3.94 0.08
CA GLY A 42 4.90 4.08 -1.13
C GLY A 42 5.85 5.25 -1.05
N ARG A 43 6.88 5.19 -1.89
CA ARG A 43 7.89 6.23 -2.04
C ARG A 43 8.26 6.37 -3.49
N GLU A 44 8.23 7.60 -3.95
CA GLU A 44 8.62 7.96 -5.30
C GLU A 44 9.80 8.93 -5.27
N LEU A 45 10.75 8.70 -6.17
CA LEU A 45 11.83 9.62 -6.44
C LEU A 45 11.86 9.93 -7.93
N CYS A 46 11.85 11.21 -8.25
CA CYS A 46 11.94 11.70 -9.62
C CYS A 46 13.27 12.43 -9.81
N TRP A 47 13.98 12.11 -10.88
CA TRP A 47 15.21 12.79 -11.25
C TRP A 47 15.14 13.28 -12.69
N VAL A 48 15.81 14.39 -12.95
CA VAL A 48 16.08 14.87 -14.31
C VAL A 48 17.58 15.00 -14.49
N THR A 49 18.05 14.61 -15.67
CA THR A 49 19.43 14.80 -16.12
C THR A 49 19.50 16.02 -17.03
N VAL A 50 20.35 16.98 -16.68
CA VAL A 50 20.66 18.18 -17.49
C VAL A 50 22.17 18.21 -17.66
N ASP A 51 22.67 18.33 -18.89
CA ASP A 51 24.12 18.35 -19.19
C ASP A 51 24.90 17.21 -18.48
N ASP A 52 24.39 15.97 -18.59
CA ASP A 52 24.92 14.75 -17.95
C ASP A 52 24.91 14.76 -16.40
N GLN A 53 24.32 15.78 -15.77
CA GLN A 53 24.16 15.86 -14.32
C GLN A 53 22.74 15.48 -13.90
N ARG A 54 22.62 14.36 -13.18
CA ARG A 54 21.35 13.89 -12.61
C ARG A 54 21.06 14.57 -11.26
N SER A 55 19.88 15.15 -11.11
CA SER A 55 19.43 15.80 -9.88
C SER A 55 18.00 15.40 -9.51
N LEU A 56 17.69 15.37 -8.20
CA LEU A 56 16.36 15.04 -7.71
C LEU A 56 15.43 16.25 -7.92
N VAL A 57 14.25 16.01 -8.48
CA VAL A 57 13.22 17.03 -8.71
C VAL A 57 11.93 16.67 -8.00
N ARG A 58 11.12 17.68 -7.68
CA ARG A 58 9.74 17.44 -7.25
C ARG A 58 8.86 17.20 -8.47
N HIS A 59 7.99 16.21 -8.38
CA HIS A 59 6.92 15.97 -9.34
C HIS A 59 5.56 16.34 -8.74
N SER A 60 4.52 16.34 -9.58
CA SER A 60 3.17 16.68 -9.14
C SER A 60 2.51 15.51 -8.42
N SER A 61 1.63 15.80 -7.45
CA SER A 61 0.82 14.75 -6.82
C SER A 61 -0.09 14.02 -7.81
N ALA A 62 -0.50 14.68 -8.90
CA ALA A 62 -1.28 14.05 -9.96
C ALA A 62 -0.50 12.91 -10.64
N LEU A 63 0.80 13.10 -10.88
CA LEU A 63 1.66 12.03 -11.40
C LEU A 63 1.74 10.85 -10.41
N SER A 64 1.92 11.12 -9.12
CA SER A 64 1.92 10.06 -8.09
C SER A 64 0.59 9.28 -8.03
N PHE A 65 -0.55 9.97 -8.15
CA PHE A 65 -1.85 9.29 -8.20
C PHE A 65 -1.99 8.43 -9.46
N ASP A 66 -1.56 8.93 -10.62
CA ASP A 66 -1.59 8.17 -11.87
C ASP A 66 -0.70 6.92 -11.81
N VAL A 67 0.48 6.99 -11.17
CA VAL A 67 1.36 5.83 -10.96
C VAL A 67 0.72 4.82 -10.01
N GLY A 68 0.10 5.28 -8.92
CA GLY A 68 -0.62 4.43 -7.97
C GLY A 68 -1.84 3.73 -8.59
N ASP A 69 -2.59 4.43 -9.45
CA ASP A 69 -3.71 3.84 -10.19
C ASP A 69 -3.20 2.86 -11.25
N LEU A 70 -2.11 3.18 -11.96
CA LEU A 70 -1.47 2.26 -12.90
C LEU A 70 -1.05 0.97 -12.21
N ARG A 71 -0.44 1.06 -11.03
CA ARG A 71 -0.05 -0.11 -10.21
C ARG A 71 -1.22 -1.05 -9.99
N ARG A 72 -2.38 -0.49 -9.63
CA ARG A 72 -3.59 -1.26 -9.36
C ARG A 72 -4.15 -1.90 -10.62
N VAL A 73 -4.17 -1.17 -11.73
CA VAL A 73 -4.67 -1.69 -13.02
C VAL A 73 -3.73 -2.74 -13.61
N HIS A 74 -2.42 -2.62 -13.37
CA HIS A 74 -1.39 -3.60 -13.74
C HIS A 74 -1.31 -4.82 -12.81
N ALA A 75 -2.13 -4.89 -11.77
CA ALA A 75 -2.11 -6.04 -10.87
C ALA A 75 -2.39 -7.32 -11.66
N ASP A 76 -1.42 -8.23 -11.65
CA ASP A 76 -1.51 -9.51 -12.31
C ASP A 76 -2.22 -10.53 -11.40
N LEU A 77 -3.00 -11.44 -11.99
CA LEU A 77 -3.78 -12.42 -11.23
C LEU A 77 -2.91 -13.43 -10.46
N HIS A 78 -1.68 -13.67 -10.91
CA HIS A 78 -0.74 -14.62 -10.32
C HIS A 78 0.34 -13.93 -9.50
N ARG A 79 0.83 -12.78 -9.96
CA ARG A 79 1.94 -12.06 -9.31
C ARG A 79 1.48 -10.95 -8.36
N GLY A 80 0.23 -10.54 -8.45
CA GLY A 80 -0.28 -9.33 -7.81
C GLY A 80 0.27 -8.06 -8.44
N ALA A 81 0.22 -6.96 -7.70
CA ALA A 81 0.80 -5.68 -8.10
C ALA A 81 2.33 -5.69 -7.98
N TRP A 82 3.02 -4.98 -8.85
CA TRP A 82 4.47 -4.80 -8.73
C TRP A 82 4.81 -4.04 -7.43
N LEU A 83 5.99 -4.30 -6.87
CA LEU A 83 6.48 -3.72 -5.62
C LEU A 83 7.48 -2.59 -5.86
N TRP A 84 8.12 -2.62 -7.04
CA TRP A 84 8.96 -1.56 -7.55
C TRP A 84 8.70 -1.37 -9.04
N SER A 85 8.73 -0.12 -9.51
CA SER A 85 8.75 0.18 -10.93
C SER A 85 9.62 1.39 -11.22
N HIS A 86 10.35 1.34 -12.33
CA HIS A 86 11.14 2.45 -12.85
C HIS A 86 10.59 2.87 -14.20
N PHE A 87 10.20 4.13 -14.28
CA PHE A 87 9.76 4.77 -15.51
C PHE A 87 10.87 5.71 -15.98
N TRP A 88 11.16 5.73 -17.28
CA TRP A 88 12.12 6.68 -17.81
C TRP A 88 11.80 7.11 -19.24
N MET A 89 12.33 8.25 -19.62
CA MET A 89 12.22 8.80 -20.96
C MET A 89 13.47 9.64 -21.28
N GLU A 90 13.98 9.47 -22.49
CA GLU A 90 14.96 10.37 -23.10
C GLU A 90 14.23 11.44 -23.93
N ALA A 91 14.61 12.70 -23.81
CA ALA A 91 14.00 13.82 -24.54
C ALA A 91 14.07 13.61 -26.07
N ALA A 92 15.18 13.05 -26.56
CA ALA A 92 15.40 12.83 -27.98
C ALA A 92 14.55 11.71 -28.59
N GLU A 93 14.24 10.67 -27.80
CA GLU A 93 13.38 9.57 -28.23
C GLU A 93 11.91 9.89 -27.98
N GLY A 94 11.61 10.54 -26.86
CA GLY A 94 10.27 10.89 -26.43
C GLY A 94 9.40 9.67 -26.09
N VAL A 95 9.96 8.49 -25.88
CA VAL A 95 9.22 7.26 -25.56
C VAL A 95 9.29 6.98 -24.06
N LEU A 96 8.14 6.67 -23.46
CA LEU A 96 8.08 6.19 -22.08
C LEU A 96 8.46 4.72 -22.03
N HIS A 97 9.46 4.40 -21.21
CA HIS A 97 9.86 3.05 -20.88
C HIS A 97 9.49 2.72 -19.44
N GLN A 98 9.25 1.44 -19.15
CA GLN A 98 8.90 0.94 -17.82
C GLN A 98 9.58 -0.40 -17.55
N GLU A 99 10.13 -0.53 -16.34
CA GLU A 99 10.56 -1.79 -15.73
C GLU A 99 9.78 -2.02 -14.43
N CYS A 100 9.49 -3.28 -14.09
CA CYS A 100 8.75 -3.67 -12.88
C CYS A 100 9.40 -4.87 -12.19
N ASP A 101 9.37 -4.87 -10.86
CA ASP A 101 9.80 -5.98 -10.00
C ASP A 101 8.68 -6.31 -9.00
N TRP A 102 8.40 -7.60 -8.83
CA TRP A 102 7.37 -8.14 -7.92
C TRP A 102 7.95 -8.78 -6.64
N MET A 103 9.24 -9.05 -6.60
CA MET A 103 9.90 -9.89 -5.58
C MET A 103 10.79 -9.09 -4.64
N ARG A 104 11.28 -7.93 -5.08
CA ARG A 104 12.11 -7.03 -4.27
C ARG A 104 11.33 -6.43 -3.10
N GLU A 105 11.94 -6.36 -1.91
CA GLU A 105 11.39 -5.62 -0.76
C GLU A 105 11.44 -4.10 -1.04
N PRO A 106 10.31 -3.39 -1.02
CA PRO A 106 10.25 -1.94 -1.24
C PRO A 106 11.02 -1.14 -0.19
N VAL A 107 11.68 -0.07 -0.64
CA VAL A 107 12.36 0.89 0.24
C VAL A 107 11.48 2.14 0.37
N ILE A 108 10.74 2.23 1.48
CA ILE A 108 9.75 3.29 1.69
C ILE A 108 10.22 4.34 2.69
N ASP A 109 10.75 3.94 3.84
CA ASP A 109 11.13 4.86 4.92
C ASP A 109 12.61 4.75 5.26
N ASN A 110 13.49 5.58 4.68
CA ASN A 110 14.93 5.67 5.04
C ASN A 110 15.63 4.31 5.27
N ASP A 111 15.39 3.32 4.40
CA ASP A 111 15.91 1.95 4.49
C ASP A 111 15.39 1.11 5.67
N GLU A 112 14.32 1.55 6.34
CA GLU A 112 13.57 0.73 7.29
C GLU A 112 12.86 -0.42 6.56
N PRO A 113 12.89 -1.64 7.12
CA PRO A 113 12.16 -2.77 6.57
C PRO A 113 10.66 -2.50 6.52
N VAL A 114 9.99 -3.10 5.54
CA VAL A 114 8.54 -3.04 5.41
C VAL A 114 7.85 -3.53 6.69
N MET A 115 6.76 -2.87 7.12
CA MET A 115 6.01 -3.32 8.29
C MET A 115 5.29 -4.63 8.05
N ASP A 116 5.20 -5.48 9.08
CA ASP A 116 4.51 -6.77 9.00
C ASP A 116 3.07 -6.66 8.47
N GLY A 117 2.36 -5.62 8.91
CA GLY A 117 0.99 -5.35 8.50
C GLY A 117 0.84 -4.93 7.04
N ASP A 118 1.82 -4.22 6.48
CA ASP A 118 1.76 -3.82 5.08
C ASP A 118 1.96 -5.01 4.14
N ALA A 119 2.83 -5.95 4.52
CA ALA A 119 2.99 -7.21 3.78
C ALA A 119 1.72 -8.05 3.77
N ALA A 120 1.04 -8.19 4.92
CA ALA A 120 -0.24 -8.90 4.99
C ALA A 120 -1.33 -8.18 4.17
N LEU A 121 -1.45 -6.85 4.32
CA LEU A 121 -2.46 -6.06 3.63
C LEU A 121 -2.22 -6.00 2.11
N GLU A 122 -0.96 -6.06 1.65
CA GLU A 122 -0.62 -6.19 0.24
C GLU A 122 -1.14 -7.50 -0.35
N LEU A 123 -0.96 -8.63 0.35
CA LEU A 123 -1.47 -9.94 -0.09
C LEU A 123 -3.00 -10.01 -0.08
N ASP A 124 -3.65 -9.31 0.87
CA ASP A 124 -5.12 -9.20 0.90
C ASP A 124 -5.67 -8.39 -0.29
N GLN A 125 -4.99 -7.31 -0.67
CA GLN A 125 -5.42 -6.43 -1.78
C GLN A 125 -5.03 -6.97 -3.16
N PHE A 126 -3.84 -7.56 -3.26
CA PHE A 126 -3.26 -8.08 -4.49
C PHE A 126 -2.80 -9.52 -4.26
N PRO A 127 -3.73 -10.49 -4.29
CA PRO A 127 -3.42 -11.89 -4.09
C PRO A 127 -2.34 -12.38 -5.05
N ARG A 128 -1.48 -13.28 -4.56
CA ARG A 128 -0.35 -13.85 -5.31
C ARG A 128 -0.33 -15.35 -5.16
N ASP A 129 0.10 -16.04 -6.20
CA ASP A 129 0.43 -17.46 -6.11
C ASP A 129 1.67 -17.65 -5.24
N PRO A 130 1.81 -18.80 -4.54
CA PRO A 130 2.90 -19.01 -3.60
C PRO A 130 4.31 -18.80 -4.15
N GLU A 131 4.54 -19.04 -5.45
CA GLU A 131 5.84 -18.82 -6.11
C GLU A 131 6.20 -17.33 -6.29
N TRP A 132 5.19 -16.44 -6.27
CA TRP A 132 5.32 -14.98 -6.41
C TRP A 132 5.28 -14.26 -5.05
N ILE A 133 5.33 -15.02 -3.96
CA ILE A 133 5.44 -14.48 -2.61
C ILE A 133 6.91 -14.61 -2.18
N PRO A 134 7.67 -13.52 -2.14
CA PRO A 134 9.05 -13.57 -1.65
C PRO A 134 9.10 -13.91 -0.15
N GLU A 135 10.19 -14.54 0.29
CA GLU A 135 10.33 -15.05 1.66
C GLU A 135 10.13 -13.96 2.73
N TRP A 136 10.64 -12.74 2.48
CA TRP A 136 10.47 -11.60 3.40
C TRP A 136 9.00 -11.24 3.59
N MET A 137 8.19 -11.28 2.52
CA MET A 137 6.77 -10.94 2.55
C MET A 137 5.98 -12.04 3.27
N ALA A 138 6.26 -13.31 2.97
CA ALA A 138 5.63 -14.45 3.65
C ALA A 138 5.89 -14.42 5.17
N THR A 139 7.13 -14.15 5.56
CA THR A 139 7.54 -14.07 6.97
C THR A 139 6.79 -12.97 7.72
N LYS A 140 6.73 -11.77 7.12
CA LYS A 140 6.06 -10.59 7.66
C LYS A 140 4.54 -10.79 7.77
N ALA A 141 3.90 -11.31 6.72
CA ALA A 141 2.47 -11.59 6.73
C ALA A 141 2.10 -12.62 7.82
N ALA A 142 2.88 -13.70 7.96
CA ALA A 142 2.66 -14.69 9.01
C ALA A 142 2.83 -14.10 10.42
N ALA A 143 3.82 -13.23 10.63
CA ALA A 143 4.02 -12.52 11.89
C ALA A 143 2.83 -11.61 12.23
N TYR A 144 2.32 -10.87 11.24
CA TYR A 144 1.14 -10.03 11.40
C TYR A 144 -0.09 -10.83 11.82
N HIS A 145 -0.43 -11.91 11.12
CA HIS A 145 -1.62 -12.72 11.45
C HIS A 145 -1.54 -13.31 12.86
N LYS A 146 -0.36 -13.79 13.28
CA LYS A 146 -0.16 -14.31 14.64
C LYS A 146 -0.41 -13.23 15.72
N GLU A 147 0.08 -12.01 15.49
CA GLU A 147 -0.11 -10.90 16.43
C GLU A 147 -1.56 -10.34 16.36
N ALA A 148 -2.21 -10.39 15.20
CA ALA A 148 -3.61 -10.04 15.02
C ALA A 148 -4.53 -11.00 15.81
N GLU A 149 -4.31 -12.32 15.71
CA GLU A 149 -5.03 -13.33 16.50
C GLU A 149 -4.84 -13.11 18.00
N ARG A 150 -3.61 -12.82 18.43
CA ARG A 150 -3.32 -12.53 19.84
C ARG A 150 -4.10 -11.31 20.34
N ARG A 151 -4.16 -10.26 19.52
CA ARG A 151 -4.90 -9.02 19.83
C ARG A 151 -6.40 -9.27 19.85
N GLU A 152 -6.93 -10.09 18.96
CA GLU A 152 -8.33 -10.49 18.96
C GLU A 152 -8.70 -11.29 20.22
N ARG A 153 -7.90 -12.29 20.60
CA ARG A 153 -8.11 -13.05 21.84
C ARG A 153 -8.11 -12.15 23.07
N ARG A 154 -7.26 -11.12 23.10
CA ARG A 154 -7.27 -10.11 24.17
C ARG A 154 -8.56 -9.32 24.17
N ARG A 155 -9.00 -8.82 23.01
CA ARG A 155 -10.27 -8.08 22.86
C ARG A 155 -11.47 -8.93 23.28
N GLN A 156 -11.48 -10.22 22.96
CA GLN A 156 -12.53 -11.14 23.37
C GLN A 156 -12.60 -11.27 24.90
N ARG A 157 -11.45 -11.54 25.57
CA ARG A 157 -11.40 -11.59 27.04
C ARG A 157 -11.86 -10.28 27.68
N ASP A 158 -11.50 -9.15 27.10
CA ASP A 158 -11.93 -7.84 27.61
C ASP A 158 -13.45 -7.64 27.44
N ARG A 159 -14.04 -8.09 26.32
CA ARG A 159 -15.50 -8.08 26.10
C ARG A 159 -16.22 -9.01 27.09
N GLU A 160 -15.73 -10.22 27.30
CA GLU A 160 -16.29 -11.18 28.26
C GLU A 160 -16.22 -10.64 29.69
N ARG A 161 -15.09 -10.05 30.10
CA ARG A 161 -14.95 -9.40 31.41
C ARG A 161 -15.94 -8.26 31.60
N ARG A 162 -16.12 -7.42 30.58
CA ARG A 162 -17.11 -6.31 30.61
C ARG A 162 -18.54 -6.83 30.66
N ALA A 163 -18.87 -7.88 29.90
CA ALA A 163 -20.18 -8.50 29.89
C ALA A 163 -20.51 -9.14 31.25
N LYS A 164 -19.55 -9.88 31.84
CA LYS A 164 -19.70 -10.46 33.18
C LYS A 164 -19.94 -9.39 34.24
N LYS A 165 -19.11 -8.33 34.26
CA LYS A 165 -19.27 -7.21 35.20
C LYS A 165 -20.61 -6.50 35.05
N LYS A 166 -21.09 -6.33 33.80
CA LYS A 166 -22.42 -5.75 33.53
C LYS A 166 -23.55 -6.66 34.03
N ALA A 167 -23.44 -7.97 33.85
CA ALA A 167 -24.43 -8.94 34.33
C ALA A 167 -24.47 -8.98 35.87
N GLU A 168 -23.32 -8.99 36.53
CA GLU A 168 -23.22 -8.93 38.00
C GLU A 168 -23.84 -7.64 38.57
N ALA A 169 -23.59 -6.48 37.94
CA ALA A 169 -24.20 -5.21 38.34
C ALA A 169 -25.73 -5.21 38.17
N ALA A 170 -26.24 -5.72 37.05
CA ALA A 170 -27.68 -5.83 36.80
C ALA A 170 -28.38 -6.78 37.80
N GLN A 171 -27.71 -7.87 38.20
CA GLN A 171 -28.21 -8.75 39.24
C GLN A 171 -28.27 -8.04 40.60
N ALA A 172 -27.24 -7.26 40.97
CA ALA A 172 -27.21 -6.51 42.22
C ALA A 172 -28.28 -5.40 42.29
N GLU A 173 -28.60 -4.74 41.18
CA GLU A 173 -29.69 -3.75 41.11
C GLU A 173 -31.07 -4.41 41.17
N GLY A 174 -31.25 -5.60 40.56
CA GLY A 174 -32.49 -6.36 40.61
C GLY A 174 -32.84 -6.91 41.99
N THR A 175 -31.85 -7.33 42.78
CA THR A 175 -32.07 -7.78 44.17
C THR A 175 -32.36 -6.63 45.14
N SER A 176 -32.00 -5.40 44.83
CA SER A 176 -32.29 -4.22 45.67
C SER A 176 -33.74 -3.71 45.55
N GLY A 177 -34.51 -4.14 44.55
CA GLY A 177 -35.88 -3.67 44.30
C GLY A 177 -37.01 -4.54 44.86
N SER A 178 -36.68 -5.64 45.55
CA SER A 178 -37.66 -6.65 46.01
C SER A 178 -38.14 -6.48 47.46
N ASP A 179 -37.57 -5.56 48.24
CA ASP A 179 -38.01 -5.27 49.61
C ASP A 179 -38.78 -3.94 49.65
N GLY A 180 -39.94 -3.92 49.00
CA GLY A 180 -40.98 -2.90 49.25
C GLY A 180 -41.84 -3.34 50.44
N PRO A 181 -42.17 -2.46 51.40
CA PRO A 181 -42.78 -2.87 52.66
C PRO A 181 -44.19 -3.41 52.42
N ALA A 182 -44.43 -4.65 52.84
CA ALA A 182 -45.77 -5.14 53.11
C ALA A 182 -46.33 -4.33 54.30
N GLY A 183 -47.52 -3.77 54.10
CA GLY A 183 -48.07 -2.74 54.97
C GLY A 183 -48.52 -3.19 56.36
N GLU A 184 -48.76 -2.18 57.19
CA GLU A 184 -49.86 -2.06 58.14
C GLU A 184 -50.09 -0.57 58.45
#